data_AF-A0A3D1CRK9-F1
#
_entry.id   AF-A0A3D1CRK9-F1
#
_cell.length_a   1.000
_cell.length_b   1.000
_cell.length_c   1.000
_cell.angle_alpha   90.00
_cell.angle_beta   90.00
_cell.angle_gamma   90.00
#
_symmetry.space_group_name_H-M   'P 1'
#
loop_
_entity.id
_entity.type
_entity.pdbx_description
1 polymer ?
#
loop_
_entity_poly.entity_id
_entity_poly.type
_entity_poly.pdbx_seq_one_letter_code
_entity_poly.pdbx_strand_id
1 'polypeptide(L)'
;MSSLRGTCQEELDQDGIKSCFGAKLVGSVLLTKAIVQKYTNRTTPIQMIWGAGSPNNKPKDLILYGLVNSGLGSFVNELNRHYHDVVEAFYLPFTVISPSTLGDAYIKKVGPQLQKMAKHPSTIVDTIMGVIGKQVMQGGGMIVTDKVI
;
A
#
# COMPACT_ATOMS: atom_id res chain seq x y z
N MET A 1 5.28 -27.92 -7.93
CA MET A 1 6.04 -26.71 -7.54
C MET A 1 5.04 -25.68 -7.05
N SER A 2 5.29 -25.16 -5.85
CA SER A 2 4.33 -24.53 -4.95
C SER A 2 3.78 -23.19 -5.43
N SER A 3 2.49 -22.99 -5.15
CA SER A 3 1.68 -21.82 -5.39
C SER A 3 2.24 -20.52 -4.80
N LEU A 4 2.58 -19.57 -5.66
CA LEU A 4 2.63 -18.15 -5.30
C LEU A 4 1.22 -17.54 -5.42
N ARG A 5 0.27 -18.05 -4.61
CA ARG A 5 -1.07 -17.50 -4.47
C ARG A 5 -1.00 -16.22 -3.63
N GLY A 6 -0.74 -15.10 -4.29
CA GLY A 6 -0.71 -13.79 -3.62
C GLY A 6 -0.56 -12.60 -4.56
N THR A 7 -0.67 -12.80 -5.87
CA THR A 7 -0.46 -11.74 -6.85
C THR A 7 -1.79 -11.20 -7.33
N CYS A 8 -2.07 -9.91 -7.10
CA CYS A 8 -3.16 -9.19 -7.79
C CYS A 8 -2.83 -8.86 -9.25
N GLN A 9 -2.06 -9.75 -9.87
CA GLN A 9 -1.71 -9.73 -11.27
C GLN A 9 -2.46 -10.87 -11.96
N GLU A 10 -3.50 -10.46 -12.68
CA GLU A 10 -4.03 -11.13 -13.88
C GLU A 10 -4.81 -12.45 -13.75
N GLU A 11 -5.16 -12.90 -12.56
CA GLU A 11 -6.25 -13.90 -12.43
C GLU A 11 -7.55 -13.16 -12.09
N LEU A 12 -8.26 -12.71 -13.13
CA LEU A 12 -9.65 -12.22 -13.04
C LEU A 12 -10.66 -13.36 -12.83
N ASP A 13 -10.21 -14.48 -12.26
CA ASP A 13 -11.13 -15.49 -11.78
C ASP A 13 -11.66 -15.09 -10.39
N GLN A 14 -12.74 -15.75 -9.98
CA GLN A 14 -13.44 -15.41 -8.75
C GLN A 14 -12.54 -15.59 -7.51
N ASP A 15 -11.62 -16.56 -7.54
CA ASP A 15 -10.78 -16.89 -6.39
C ASP A 15 -9.57 -15.95 -6.28
N GLY A 16 -8.98 -15.54 -7.40
CA GLY A 16 -7.95 -14.50 -7.48
C GLY A 16 -8.47 -13.15 -7.02
N ILE A 17 -9.69 -12.77 -7.42
CA ILE A 17 -10.36 -11.56 -6.93
C ILE A 17 -10.59 -11.66 -5.41
N LYS A 18 -11.21 -12.74 -4.92
CA LYS A 18 -11.45 -12.95 -3.48
C LYS A 18 -10.15 -12.90 -2.68
N SER A 19 -9.11 -13.58 -3.15
CA SER A 19 -7.80 -13.61 -2.50
C SER A 19 -7.19 -12.21 -2.41
N CYS A 20 -7.29 -11.41 -3.48
CA CYS A 20 -6.81 -10.03 -3.50
C CYS A 20 -7.53 -9.11 -2.54
N PHE A 21 -8.86 -9.11 -2.56
CA PHE A 21 -9.67 -8.33 -1.63
C PHE A 21 -9.46 -8.80 -0.19
N GLY A 22 -9.42 -10.12 0.03
CA GLY A 22 -9.20 -10.74 1.34
C GLY A 22 -7.86 -10.33 1.96
N ALA A 23 -6.76 -10.52 1.22
CA ALA A 23 -5.43 -10.22 1.72
C ALA A 23 -5.21 -8.71 1.97
N LYS A 24 -5.64 -7.86 1.03
CA LYS A 24 -5.34 -6.43 1.10
C LYS A 24 -6.36 -5.63 1.89
N LEU A 25 -7.65 -5.74 1.58
CA LEU A 25 -8.68 -4.90 2.20
C LEU A 25 -9.19 -5.50 3.50
N VAL A 26 -9.65 -6.75 3.47
CA VAL A 26 -10.19 -7.40 4.69
C VAL A 26 -9.09 -7.55 5.73
N GLY A 27 -7.89 -7.99 5.32
CA GLY A 27 -6.72 -8.06 6.19
C GLY A 27 -6.37 -6.72 6.85
N SER A 28 -6.42 -5.61 6.10
CA SER A 28 -6.18 -4.27 6.65
C SER A 28 -7.19 -3.89 7.72
N VAL A 29 -8.49 -4.11 7.47
CA VAL A 29 -9.55 -3.80 8.43
C VAL A 29 -9.39 -4.63 9.71
N LEU A 30 -9.17 -5.94 9.57
CA LEU A 30 -9.01 -6.85 10.70
C LEU A 30 -7.76 -6.54 11.52
N LEU A 31 -6.64 -6.23 10.86
CA LEU A 31 -5.40 -5.85 11.53
C LEU A 31 -5.56 -4.52 12.28
N THR A 32 -6.17 -3.51 11.66
CA THR A 32 -6.47 -2.23 12.32
C THR A 32 -7.34 -2.45 13.55
N LYS A 33 -8.42 -3.22 13.44
CA LYS A 33 -9.28 -3.56 14.58
C LYS A 33 -8.49 -4.19 15.72
N ALA A 34 -7.66 -5.20 15.42
CA ALA A 34 -6.87 -5.89 16.43
C ALA A 34 -5.85 -4.97 17.12
N ILE A 35 -5.18 -4.10 16.36
CA ILE A 35 -4.21 -3.13 16.91
C ILE A 35 -4.93 -2.12 17.80
N VAL A 36 -6.00 -1.50 17.32
CA VAL A 36 -6.78 -0.52 18.08
C VAL A 36 -7.30 -1.11 19.39
N GLN A 37 -7.84 -2.32 19.36
CA GLN A 37 -8.35 -3.01 20.56
C GLN A 37 -7.24 -3.39 21.56
N LYS A 38 -6.03 -3.67 21.07
CA LYS A 38 -4.90 -4.04 21.93
C LYS A 38 -4.27 -2.82 22.62
N TYR A 39 -4.34 -1.65 22.00
CA TYR A 39 -3.62 -0.46 22.42
C TYR A 39 -4.55 0.73 22.71
N THR A 40 -5.64 0.49 23.45
CA THR A 40 -6.72 1.48 23.71
C THR A 40 -6.31 2.63 24.64
N ASN A 41 -5.31 2.44 25.49
CA ASN A 41 -4.99 3.40 26.58
C ASN A 41 -3.79 4.30 26.25
N ARG A 42 -3.62 4.67 24.98
CA ARG A 42 -2.50 5.51 24.55
C ARG A 42 -2.86 6.99 24.68
N THR A 43 -1.85 7.79 25.02
CA THR A 43 -1.94 9.25 25.00
C THR A 43 -1.65 9.83 23.61
N THR A 44 -1.10 9.02 22.69
CA THR A 44 -0.78 9.41 21.32
C THR A 44 -1.38 8.43 20.32
N PRO A 45 -1.92 8.93 19.19
CA PRO A 45 -2.43 8.09 18.12
C PRO A 45 -1.38 7.09 17.61
N ILE A 46 -1.85 5.94 17.15
CA ILE A 46 -1.01 4.89 16.57
C ILE A 46 -0.74 5.25 15.12
N GLN A 47 0.53 5.42 14.76
CA GLN A 47 0.91 5.60 13.37
C GLN A 47 0.77 4.29 12.59
N MET A 48 -0.03 4.31 11.53
CA MET A 48 -0.26 3.15 10.68
C MET A 48 0.07 3.53 9.22
N ILE A 49 0.91 2.74 8.57
CA ILE A 49 1.42 3.06 7.22
C ILE A 49 1.05 1.94 6.26
N TRP A 50 0.27 2.28 5.23
CA TRP A 50 -0.03 1.40 4.10
C TRP A 50 0.89 1.74 2.93
N GLY A 51 1.90 0.89 2.73
CA GLY A 51 2.67 0.87 1.50
C GLY A 51 1.89 0.20 0.38
N ALA A 52 1.37 0.98 -0.56
CA ALA A 52 0.43 0.51 -1.57
C ALA A 52 0.76 1.06 -2.96
N GLY A 53 0.12 0.54 -3.99
CA GLY A 53 0.31 1.04 -5.35
C GLY A 53 -0.36 2.40 -5.55
N SER A 54 0.13 3.23 -6.47
CA SER A 54 -0.66 4.41 -6.88
C SER A 54 -2.00 3.97 -7.46
N PRO A 55 -3.15 4.48 -6.96
CA PRO A 55 -4.48 4.15 -7.49
C PRO A 55 -4.75 4.79 -8.85
N ASN A 56 -3.99 5.81 -9.24
CA ASN A 56 -4.24 6.58 -10.45
C ASN A 56 -3.62 5.94 -11.70
N ASN A 57 -4.25 6.22 -12.86
CA ASN A 57 -3.73 5.94 -14.20
C ASN A 57 -3.16 4.53 -14.37
N LYS A 58 -4.02 3.51 -14.27
CA LYS A 58 -3.65 2.11 -14.51
C LYS A 58 -4.18 1.62 -15.86
N PRO A 59 -3.37 0.85 -16.61
CA PRO A 59 -3.84 0.20 -17.83
C PRO A 59 -4.89 -0.88 -17.47
N LYS A 60 -5.71 -1.27 -18.45
CA LYS A 60 -6.92 -2.10 -18.24
C LYS A 60 -6.62 -3.48 -17.63
N ASP A 61 -5.47 -4.04 -17.95
CA ASP A 61 -4.90 -5.29 -17.39
C ASP A 61 -4.65 -5.21 -15.88
N LEU A 62 -4.51 -4.00 -15.33
CA LEU A 62 -4.31 -3.77 -13.90
C LEU A 62 -5.55 -3.26 -13.18
N ILE A 63 -6.76 -3.51 -13.70
CA ILE A 63 -8.01 -3.03 -13.10
C ILE A 63 -8.22 -3.52 -11.67
N LEU A 64 -7.98 -4.80 -11.37
CA LEU A 64 -8.11 -5.37 -10.03
C LEU A 64 -7.11 -4.71 -9.07
N TYR A 65 -5.87 -4.51 -9.54
CA TYR A 65 -4.86 -3.79 -8.79
C TYR A 65 -5.29 -2.34 -8.49
N GLY A 66 -5.82 -1.63 -9.48
CA GLY A 66 -6.37 -0.28 -9.31
C GLY A 66 -7.47 -0.24 -8.25
N LEU A 67 -8.50 -1.08 -8.41
CA LEU A 67 -9.65 -1.15 -7.50
C LEU A 67 -9.24 -1.40 -6.05
N VAL A 68 -8.37 -2.37 -5.81
CA VAL A 68 -7.94 -2.72 -4.45
C VAL A 68 -7.14 -1.59 -3.80
N ASN A 69 -6.24 -0.95 -4.55
CA ASN A 69 -5.46 0.19 -4.04
C ASN A 69 -6.33 1.44 -3.81
N SER A 70 -7.32 1.69 -4.66
CA SER A 70 -8.33 2.74 -4.44
C SER A 70 -9.14 2.47 -3.17
N GLY A 71 -9.55 1.22 -2.94
CA GLY A 71 -10.23 0.82 -1.71
C GLY A 71 -9.36 1.05 -0.47
N LEU A 72 -8.06 0.74 -0.55
CA LEU A 72 -7.11 0.99 0.54
C LEU A 72 -6.95 2.48 0.82
N GLY A 73 -6.84 3.30 -0.22
CA GLY A 73 -6.79 4.75 -0.09
C GLY A 73 -8.03 5.31 0.60
N SER A 74 -9.22 4.84 0.20
CA SER A 74 -10.48 5.22 0.86
C SER A 74 -10.52 4.78 2.32
N PHE A 75 -10.05 3.57 2.63
CA PHE A 75 -10.01 3.07 4.00
C PHE A 75 -9.11 3.93 4.90
N VAL A 76 -7.91 4.28 4.42
CA VAL A 76 -6.99 5.17 5.14
C VAL A 76 -7.62 6.55 5.39
N ASN A 77 -8.29 7.12 4.39
CA ASN A 77 -8.98 8.39 4.55
C ASN A 77 -10.08 8.33 5.61
N GLU A 78 -10.88 7.27 5.63
CA GLU A 78 -11.95 7.10 6.63
C GLU A 78 -11.41 6.83 8.04
N LEU A 79 -10.27 6.14 8.17
CA LEU A 79 -9.58 6.00 9.46
C LEU A 79 -9.19 7.37 10.02
N ASN A 80 -8.54 8.21 9.22
CA ASN A 80 -8.19 9.56 9.67
C ASN A 80 -9.44 10.43 9.90
N ARG A 81 -10.54 10.21 9.18
CA ARG A 81 -11.76 11.01 9.38
C ARG A 81 -12.45 10.70 10.70
N HIS A 82 -12.61 9.42 11.05
CA HIS A 82 -13.43 8.99 12.19
C HIS A 82 -12.65 8.53 13.41
N TYR A 83 -11.37 8.22 13.26
CA TYR A 83 -10.54 7.60 14.30
C TYR A 83 -9.21 8.35 14.50
N HIS A 84 -9.11 9.64 14.12
CA HIS A 84 -7.86 10.42 14.24
C HIS A 84 -7.32 10.54 15.67
N ASP A 85 -8.19 10.41 16.68
CA ASP A 85 -7.85 10.39 18.09
C ASP A 85 -7.12 9.09 18.50
N VAL A 86 -7.34 8.01 17.74
CA VAL A 86 -6.75 6.69 18.00
C VAL A 86 -5.64 6.34 17.01
N VAL A 87 -5.78 6.71 15.75
CA VAL A 87 -4.86 6.35 14.67
C VAL A 87 -4.45 7.55 13.83
N GLU A 88 -3.19 7.56 13.42
CA GLU A 88 -2.64 8.47 12.41
C GLU A 88 -2.24 7.61 11.19
N ALA A 89 -3.13 7.53 10.20
CA ALA A 89 -2.98 6.62 9.07
C ALA A 89 -2.33 7.30 7.85
N PHE A 90 -1.45 6.58 7.16
CA PHE A 90 -0.71 7.07 6.00
C PHE A 90 -0.88 6.12 4.81
N TYR A 91 -1.18 6.67 3.64
CA TYR A 91 -1.16 5.95 2.37
C TYR A 91 0.06 6.39 1.58
N LEU A 92 1.01 5.46 1.36
CA LEU A 92 2.24 5.73 0.63
C LEU A 92 2.22 4.99 -0.71
N PRO A 93 2.05 5.72 -1.84
CA PRO A 93 2.10 5.12 -3.17
C PRO A 93 3.54 4.76 -3.54
N PHE A 94 3.86 3.47 -3.56
CA PHE A 94 5.13 2.96 -4.04
C PHE A 94 5.03 2.48 -5.50
N THR A 95 6.13 2.69 -6.23
CA THR A 95 6.34 2.12 -7.57
C THR A 95 6.86 0.69 -7.44
N VAL A 96 7.15 0.05 -8.58
CA VAL A 96 7.82 -1.26 -8.56
C VAL A 96 9.17 -1.14 -7.85
N ILE A 97 9.55 -2.17 -7.09
CA ILE A 97 10.80 -2.20 -6.32
C ILE A 97 11.71 -3.27 -6.87
N SER A 98 12.98 -2.92 -7.06
CA SER A 98 14.05 -3.81 -7.50
C SER A 98 15.34 -3.50 -6.74
N PRO A 99 16.03 -4.49 -6.17
CA PRO A 99 15.71 -5.92 -6.24
C PRO A 99 14.50 -6.29 -5.37
N SER A 100 13.63 -7.17 -5.86
CA SER A 100 12.59 -7.85 -5.05
C SER A 100 12.08 -9.12 -5.72
N THR A 101 11.77 -10.17 -4.95
CA THR A 101 11.36 -11.48 -5.53
C THR A 101 10.18 -11.37 -6.49
N LEU A 102 9.15 -10.61 -6.12
CA LEU A 102 7.93 -10.45 -6.94
C LEU A 102 8.06 -9.32 -7.96
N GLY A 103 8.72 -8.21 -7.61
CA GLY A 103 8.94 -7.09 -8.53
C GLY A 103 9.85 -7.47 -9.68
N ASP A 104 10.92 -8.23 -9.42
CA ASP A 104 11.85 -8.68 -10.45
C ASP A 104 11.20 -9.69 -11.39
N ALA A 105 10.34 -10.58 -10.87
CA ALA A 105 9.54 -11.50 -11.68
C ALA A 105 8.58 -10.75 -12.60
N TYR A 106 7.93 -9.70 -12.10
CA TYR A 106 7.05 -8.86 -12.89
C TYR A 106 7.79 -8.04 -13.96
N ILE A 107 8.94 -7.44 -13.60
CA ILE A 107 9.80 -6.71 -14.55
C ILE A 107 10.23 -7.63 -15.69
N LYS A 108 10.60 -8.88 -15.40
CA LYS A 108 10.93 -9.88 -16.43
C LYS A 108 9.76 -10.21 -17.36
N LYS A 109 8.53 -10.24 -16.84
CA LYS A 109 7.31 -10.54 -17.62
C LYS A 109 6.90 -9.40 -18.56
N VAL A 110 6.97 -8.16 -18.08
CA VAL A 110 6.37 -6.99 -18.78
C VAL A 110 7.41 -6.14 -19.53
N GLY A 111 8.69 -6.29 -19.21
CA GLY A 111 9.80 -5.82 -20.04
C GLY A 111 10.62 -4.65 -19.46
N PRO A 112 11.68 -4.22 -20.19
CA PRO A 112 12.73 -3.32 -19.69
C PRO A 112 12.26 -1.91 -19.28
N GLN A 113 11.08 -1.49 -19.74
CA GLN A 113 10.54 -0.17 -19.44
C GLN A 113 10.19 -0.02 -17.95
N LEU A 114 9.70 -1.09 -17.31
CA LEU A 114 9.43 -1.10 -15.87
C LEU A 114 10.69 -1.14 -15.02
N GLN A 115 11.79 -1.70 -15.54
CA GLN A 115 13.08 -1.69 -14.86
C GLN A 115 13.57 -0.25 -14.63
N LYS A 116 13.29 0.66 -15.57
CA LYS A 116 13.64 2.09 -15.45
C LYS A 116 12.78 2.84 -14.41
N MET A 117 11.62 2.31 -14.08
CA MET A 117 10.70 2.87 -13.08
C MET A 117 10.84 2.18 -11.71
N ALA A 118 11.63 1.11 -11.66
CA ALA A 118 11.84 0.35 -10.44
C ALA A 118 12.76 1.11 -9.50
N LYS A 119 12.34 1.28 -8.24
CA LYS A 119 13.15 1.95 -7.22
C LYS A 119 13.83 0.93 -6.31
N HIS A 120 14.95 1.32 -5.72
CA HIS A 120 15.64 0.49 -4.74
C HIS A 120 14.81 0.40 -3.43
N PRO A 121 14.80 -0.74 -2.72
CA PRO A 121 14.08 -0.87 -1.45
C PRO A 121 14.41 0.21 -0.41
N SER A 122 15.63 0.75 -0.43
CA SER A 122 16.03 1.85 0.46
C SER A 122 15.14 3.09 0.33
N THR A 123 14.63 3.40 -0.88
CA THR A 123 13.75 4.55 -1.07
C THR A 123 12.44 4.43 -0.28
N ILE A 124 11.92 3.20 -0.10
CA ILE A 124 10.76 2.95 0.75
C ILE A 124 11.11 3.22 2.21
N VAL A 125 12.26 2.69 2.65
CA VAL A 125 12.72 2.84 4.04
C VAL A 125 12.89 4.32 4.37
N ASP A 126 13.53 5.10 3.50
CA ASP A 126 13.73 6.53 3.71
C ASP A 126 12.40 7.27 3.85
N THR A 127 11.42 6.93 3.01
CA THR A 127 10.07 7.52 3.07
C THR A 127 9.36 7.17 4.37
N ILE A 128 9.43 5.90 4.80
CA ILE A 128 8.84 5.43 6.06
C ILE A 128 9.50 6.14 7.26
N MET A 129 10.83 6.27 7.26
CA MET A 129 11.56 6.96 8.31
C MET A 129 11.21 8.45 8.37
N GLY A 130 10.94 9.08 7.23
CA GLY A 130 10.43 10.45 7.17
C GLY A 130 9.05 10.61 7.84
N VAL A 131 8.15 9.63 7.66
CA VAL A 131 6.84 9.60 8.34
C VAL A 131 7.02 9.41 9.86
N ILE A 132 7.81 8.42 10.27
CA ILE A 132 8.09 8.15 11.69
C ILE A 132 8.76 9.36 12.37
N GLY A 133 9.68 10.01 11.67
CA GLY A 133 10.39 11.20 12.13
C GLY A 133 9.56 12.49 12.10
N LYS A 134 8.28 12.44 11.72
CA LYS A 134 7.38 13.61 11.54
C LYS A 134 7.88 14.66 10.54
N GLN A 135 8.76 14.26 9.62
CA GLN A 135 9.24 15.13 8.54
C GLN A 135 8.22 15.24 7.40
N VAL A 136 7.26 14.30 7.35
CA VAL A 136 6.13 14.32 6.43
C VAL A 136 4.85 14.60 7.23
N MET A 137 4.24 15.78 7.02
CA MET A 137 2.97 16.15 7.66
C MET A 137 1.77 15.70 6.83
N GLN A 138 0.70 15.28 7.51
CA GLN A 138 -0.56 14.90 6.86
C GLN A 138 -1.21 16.11 6.18
N GLY A 139 -1.62 15.92 4.93
CA GLY A 139 -2.43 16.88 4.18
C GLY A 139 -3.54 16.17 3.42
N GLY A 140 -4.53 15.61 4.13
CA GLY A 140 -5.86 15.25 3.61
C GLY A 140 -5.97 14.35 2.36
N GLY A 141 -4.87 13.81 1.88
CA GLY A 141 -4.80 13.09 0.62
C GLY A 141 -3.46 12.38 0.49
N MET A 142 -3.49 11.31 -0.30
CA MET A 142 -2.35 10.56 -0.84
C MET A 142 -1.04 11.37 -0.81
N ILE A 143 -0.03 10.89 -0.07
CA ILE A 143 1.29 11.51 -0.09
C ILE A 143 1.87 11.24 -1.48
N VAL A 144 1.72 12.20 -2.40
CA VAL A 144 2.38 12.18 -3.69
C VAL A 144 3.84 12.53 -3.44
N THR A 145 4.71 11.52 -3.51
CA THR A 145 6.16 11.69 -3.43
C THR A 145 6.68 12.33 -4.72
N ASP A 146 6.34 13.60 -4.98
CA ASP A 146 6.90 14.38 -6.10
C ASP A 146 7.94 15.41 -5.64
N LYS A 147 8.33 15.40 -4.37
CA LYS A 147 9.47 16.19 -3.88
C LYS A 147 10.29 15.37 -2.89
N VAL A 148 11.38 14.80 -3.39
CA VAL A 148 12.58 14.55 -2.61
C VAL A 148 13.46 15.76 -2.87
N ILE A 149 13.91 16.43 -1.81
CA ILE A 149 14.94 17.48 -1.84
C ILE A 149 16.21 16.92 -2.47
#